data_AF-A0A1F5NW18-F1
#
_entry.id   AF-A0A1F5NW18-F1
#
_cell.length_a   1.000
_cell.length_b   1.000
_cell.length_c   1.000
_cell.angle_alpha   90.00
_cell.angle_beta   90.00
_cell.angle_gamma   90.00
#
_symmetry.space_group_name_H-M   'P 1'
#
loop_
_entity.id
_entity.type
_entity.pdbx_description
1 polymer ?
#
loop_
_entity_poly.entity_id
_entity_poly.type
_entity_poly.pdbx_seq_one_letter_code
_entity_poly.pdbx_strand_id
1 'polypeptide(L)'
;MADDRRDNRRDRGNGRDKGRGKGDKPKQDPRPVLKVSGVQSQVFVTVTVPGKPQPGALVTFGAGPEGNAERNRVKIGDKPVAVRVETDGVARGMIDMSKGSSDATHMAACFQGRYSEPVEIPAEGEPKKETSGKKKARLKVLPEGDQDSMDMKYAMEILTYDEKGEKPTTGVVEFAASESVTLVNRAANTILATNVKFFTLNVGANGRLLLEVQYSGLECRISFRHAETDERADKTLAFL
;
A
#
# COMPACT_ATOMS: atom_id res chain seq x y z
N MET A 1 -47.52 58.71 24.42
CA MET A 1 -47.65 58.58 25.88
C MET A 1 -48.02 57.13 26.16
N ALA A 2 -47.03 56.37 26.64
CA ALA A 2 -47.03 55.61 27.90
C ALA A 2 -47.93 54.35 27.84
N ASP A 3 -47.34 53.17 27.62
CA ASP A 3 -46.89 52.23 28.67
C ASP A 3 -48.03 51.85 29.64
N ASP A 4 -48.49 50.59 29.61
CA ASP A 4 -48.18 49.69 30.72
C ASP A 4 -48.62 48.24 30.52
N ARG A 5 -47.77 47.38 31.08
CA ARG A 5 -47.72 45.91 31.12
C ARG A 5 -48.92 45.30 31.84
N ARG A 6 -49.31 44.07 31.49
CA ARG A 6 -49.74 43.06 32.48
C ARG A 6 -49.30 41.65 32.09
N ASP A 7 -48.39 41.14 32.91
CA ASP A 7 -48.02 39.75 33.06
C ASP A 7 -49.23 38.83 33.30
N ASN A 8 -49.21 37.65 32.67
CA ASN A 8 -49.93 36.48 33.16
C ASN A 8 -49.00 35.26 33.10
N ARG A 9 -48.24 35.07 34.18
CA ARG A 9 -47.61 33.80 34.53
C ARG A 9 -48.69 32.86 35.10
N ARG A 10 -48.90 31.70 34.48
CA ARG A 10 -49.34 30.46 35.15
C ARG A 10 -48.69 29.24 34.50
N ASP A 11 -47.51 28.93 34.99
CA ASP A 11 -47.04 27.66 35.55
C ASP A 11 -47.67 26.31 35.11
N ARG A 12 -46.76 25.35 34.87
CA ARG A 12 -46.83 23.87 35.01
C ARG A 12 -47.39 23.03 33.86
N GLY A 13 -46.45 22.52 33.06
CA GLY A 13 -46.61 21.30 32.27
C GLY A 13 -45.25 20.72 31.92
N ASN A 14 -44.74 19.86 32.80
CA ASN A 14 -43.51 19.08 32.61
C ASN A 14 -43.75 18.04 31.50
N GLY A 15 -43.64 18.45 30.23
CA GLY A 15 -43.76 17.58 29.07
C GLY A 15 -42.38 17.18 28.57
N ARG A 16 -41.77 16.18 29.22
CA ARG A 16 -40.67 15.40 28.65
C ARG A 16 -41.20 14.67 27.41
N ASP A 17 -41.25 15.36 26.27
CA ASP A 17 -41.40 14.67 25.00
C ASP A 17 -40.04 14.05 24.65
N LYS A 18 -39.85 12.82 25.13
CA LYS A 18 -38.82 11.91 24.65
C LYS A 18 -39.17 11.50 23.22
N GLY A 19 -38.98 12.42 22.28
CA GLY A 19 -38.78 12.09 20.88
C GLY A 19 -37.50 11.28 20.77
N ARG A 20 -37.60 9.95 20.85
CA ARG A 20 -36.56 9.01 20.42
C ARG A 20 -36.39 9.16 18.90
N GLY A 21 -35.80 10.27 18.47
CA GLY A 21 -34.99 10.25 17.26
C GLY A 21 -33.82 9.34 17.58
N LYS A 22 -33.83 8.11 17.05
CA LYS A 22 -32.58 7.36 16.92
C LYS A 22 -31.64 8.30 16.17
N GLY A 23 -30.66 8.84 16.88
CA GLY A 23 -29.62 9.63 16.28
C GLY A 23 -28.92 8.72 15.28
N ASP A 24 -29.30 8.85 14.02
CA ASP A 24 -28.44 8.44 12.93
C ASP A 24 -27.17 9.24 13.15
N LYS A 25 -26.15 8.56 13.68
CA LYS A 25 -24.79 9.10 13.68
C LYS A 25 -24.55 9.58 12.25
N PRO A 26 -24.05 10.81 12.02
CA PRO A 26 -23.74 11.26 10.68
C PRO A 26 -22.89 10.16 10.03
N LYS A 27 -23.37 9.59 8.92
CA LYS A 27 -22.64 8.56 8.18
C LYS A 27 -21.32 9.20 7.79
N GLN A 28 -20.27 8.84 8.54
CA GLN A 28 -18.94 9.35 8.30
C GLN A 28 -18.59 8.91 6.88
N ASP A 29 -18.40 9.90 6.02
CA ASP A 29 -18.12 9.71 4.62
C ASP A 29 -16.90 8.78 4.48
N PRO A 30 -16.97 7.68 3.71
CA PRO A 30 -15.92 6.66 3.72
C PRO A 30 -14.60 7.25 3.21
N ARG A 31 -13.53 6.99 3.95
CA ARG A 31 -12.15 7.44 3.68
C ARG A 31 -11.36 6.33 2.99
N PRO A 32 -10.29 6.66 2.24
CA PRO A 32 -9.35 5.65 1.78
C PRO A 32 -8.69 4.94 2.97
N VAL A 33 -8.45 3.65 2.83
CA VAL A 33 -7.73 2.85 3.83
C VAL A 33 -6.33 2.60 3.32
N LEU A 34 -5.35 3.19 3.99
CA LEU A 34 -3.93 3.01 3.70
C LEU A 34 -3.39 1.85 4.54
N LYS A 35 -2.59 0.99 3.91
CA LYS A 35 -1.65 0.09 4.58
C LYS A 35 -0.26 0.45 4.13
N VAL A 36 0.63 0.55 5.11
CA VAL A 36 2.04 0.86 4.92
C VAL A 36 2.85 -0.32 5.39
N SER A 37 3.76 -0.77 4.55
CA SER A 37 4.86 -1.63 4.97
C SER A 37 6.12 -1.07 4.34
N GLY A 38 7.28 -1.23 4.95
CA GLY A 38 8.50 -0.79 4.27
C GLY A 38 9.67 -0.88 5.20
N VAL A 39 10.75 -0.25 4.78
CA VAL A 39 11.68 0.43 5.67
C VAL A 39 11.57 1.92 5.39
N GLN A 40 12.08 2.76 6.29
CA GLN A 40 11.88 4.21 6.16
C GLN A 40 12.37 4.78 4.82
N SER A 41 13.41 4.21 4.22
CA SER A 41 13.94 4.60 2.90
C SER A 41 13.07 4.16 1.72
N GLN A 42 12.28 3.09 1.85
CA GLN A 42 11.43 2.57 0.78
C GLN A 42 10.16 1.91 1.32
N VAL A 43 9.02 2.47 0.94
CA VAL A 43 7.73 2.14 1.53
C VAL A 43 6.77 1.59 0.49
N PHE A 44 6.20 0.42 0.75
CA PHE A 44 5.09 -0.17 0.03
C PHE A 44 3.77 0.32 0.60
N VAL A 45 2.92 0.80 -0.29
CA VAL A 45 1.60 1.32 0.03
C VAL A 45 0.53 0.52 -0.69
N THR A 46 -0.50 0.15 0.05
CA THR A 46 -1.74 -0.42 -0.49
C THR A 46 -2.87 0.49 -0.02
N VAL A 47 -3.61 1.07 -0.97
CA VAL A 47 -4.71 1.99 -0.67
C VAL A 47 -6.00 1.45 -1.25
N THR A 48 -6.90 1.02 -0.39
CA THR A 48 -8.27 0.68 -0.80
C THR A 48 -9.07 1.98 -0.88
N VAL A 49 -9.53 2.34 -2.08
CA VAL A 49 -10.34 3.56 -2.26
C VAL A 49 -11.81 3.27 -1.95
N PRO A 50 -12.53 4.24 -1.36
CA PRO A 50 -13.92 4.05 -1.01
C PRO A 50 -14.82 4.10 -2.25
N GLY A 51 -15.91 3.33 -2.23
CA GLY A 51 -16.92 3.35 -3.29
C GLY A 51 -16.57 2.46 -4.48
N LYS A 52 -17.06 2.84 -5.67
CA LYS A 52 -16.82 2.08 -6.89
C LYS A 52 -15.35 2.22 -7.33
N PRO A 53 -14.70 1.14 -7.81
CA PRO A 53 -13.39 1.23 -8.43
C PRO A 53 -13.35 2.32 -9.51
N GLN A 54 -12.30 3.15 -9.46
CA GLN A 54 -12.04 4.22 -10.43
C GLN A 54 -10.66 4.01 -11.05
N PRO A 55 -10.53 3.06 -12.00
CA PRO A 55 -9.23 2.67 -12.53
C PRO A 55 -8.53 3.87 -13.18
N GLY A 56 -7.24 4.03 -12.92
CA GLY A 56 -6.42 5.13 -13.44
C GLY A 56 -6.50 6.43 -12.63
N ALA A 57 -7.44 6.56 -11.67
CA ALA A 57 -7.49 7.70 -10.75
C ALA A 57 -6.24 7.72 -9.86
N LEU A 58 -5.83 8.93 -9.42
CA LEU A 58 -4.60 9.11 -8.65
C LEU A 58 -4.88 9.15 -7.15
N VAL A 59 -4.08 8.39 -6.40
CA VAL A 59 -3.91 8.53 -4.95
C VAL A 59 -2.57 9.20 -4.71
N THR A 60 -2.56 10.26 -3.90
CA THR A 60 -1.33 10.97 -3.50
C THR A 60 -1.04 10.70 -2.02
N PHE A 61 0.17 11.05 -1.57
CA PHE A 61 0.60 10.75 -0.20
C PHE A 61 1.09 11.99 0.51
N GLY A 62 0.87 12.02 1.81
CA GLY A 62 1.59 12.90 2.73
C GLY A 62 2.32 12.09 3.78
N ALA A 63 3.49 12.57 4.22
CA ALA A 63 4.30 11.92 5.23
C ALA A 63 4.98 12.96 6.14
N GLY A 64 5.10 12.63 7.42
CA GLY A 64 5.64 13.50 8.45
C GLY A 64 5.35 12.96 9.85
N PRO A 65 5.51 13.76 10.90
CA PRO A 65 5.00 13.43 12.23
C PRO A 65 3.48 13.14 12.19
N GLU A 66 2.95 12.34 13.11
CA GLU A 66 1.55 11.88 13.13
C GLU A 66 0.52 13.00 12.85
N GLY A 67 0.63 14.13 13.54
CA GLY A 67 -0.29 15.27 13.38
C GLY A 67 -0.11 16.09 12.09
N ASN A 68 0.94 15.82 11.32
CA ASN A 68 1.33 16.57 10.12
C ASN A 68 1.38 15.73 8.84
N ALA A 69 1.22 14.41 8.93
CA ALA A 69 1.29 13.52 7.75
C ALA A 69 0.28 13.92 6.66
N GLU A 70 -0.93 14.35 7.02
CA GLU A 70 -1.94 14.83 6.05
C GLU A 70 -1.59 16.17 5.40
N ARG A 71 -0.70 16.97 6.02
CA ARG A 71 -0.35 18.32 5.58
C ARG A 71 0.93 18.34 4.74
N ASN A 72 1.83 17.39 4.97
CA ASN A 72 3.14 17.33 4.34
C ASN A 72 3.12 16.38 3.14
N ARG A 73 2.76 16.88 1.95
CA ARG A 73 2.75 16.05 0.73
C ARG A 73 4.13 15.43 0.47
N VAL A 74 4.17 14.12 0.25
CA VAL A 74 5.35 13.42 -0.23
C VAL A 74 5.62 13.87 -1.66
N LYS A 75 6.82 14.39 -1.92
CA LYS A 75 7.26 14.83 -3.24
C LYS A 75 8.62 14.21 -3.57
N ILE A 76 8.83 13.96 -4.86
CA ILE A 76 10.16 13.71 -5.42
C ILE A 76 10.49 14.91 -6.29
N GLY A 77 11.46 15.73 -5.84
CA GLY A 77 11.64 17.08 -6.37
C GLY A 77 10.37 17.92 -6.16
N ASP A 78 9.86 18.53 -7.23
CA ASP A 78 8.65 19.38 -7.16
C ASP A 78 7.33 18.62 -7.36
N LYS A 79 7.38 17.34 -7.75
CA LYS A 79 6.19 16.57 -8.12
C LYS A 79 5.69 15.72 -6.95
N PRO A 80 4.37 15.73 -6.67
CA PRO A 80 3.80 14.83 -5.67
C PRO A 80 3.94 13.38 -6.11
N VAL A 81 4.28 12.50 -5.18
CA VAL A 81 4.23 11.06 -5.42
C VAL A 81 2.77 10.62 -5.50
N ALA A 82 2.44 9.87 -6.55
CA ALA A 82 1.11 9.35 -6.77
C ALA A 82 1.14 7.92 -7.29
N VAL A 83 0.14 7.14 -6.91
CA VAL A 83 -0.11 5.78 -7.42
C VAL A 83 -1.48 5.75 -8.07
N ARG A 84 -1.66 4.88 -9.06
CA ARG A 84 -2.93 4.76 -9.78
C ARG A 84 -3.79 3.68 -9.13
N VAL A 85 -5.08 3.96 -9.01
CA VAL A 85 -6.09 2.96 -8.65
C VAL A 85 -6.17 1.94 -9.77
N GLU A 86 -6.11 0.67 -9.44
CA GLU A 86 -6.23 -0.46 -10.37
C GLU A 86 -7.71 -0.83 -10.59
N THR A 87 -7.95 -1.80 -11.47
CA THR A 87 -9.31 -2.26 -11.83
C THR A 87 -10.11 -2.81 -10.67
N ASP A 88 -9.44 -3.28 -9.62
CA ASP A 88 -10.02 -3.83 -8.40
C ASP A 88 -10.34 -2.78 -7.34
N GLY A 89 -10.08 -1.49 -7.61
CA GLY A 89 -10.34 -0.40 -6.65
C GLY A 89 -9.26 -0.27 -5.58
N VAL A 90 -8.09 -0.86 -5.80
CA VAL A 90 -6.94 -0.72 -4.91
C VAL A 90 -5.82 -0.03 -5.66
N ALA A 91 -5.14 0.92 -5.02
CA ALA A 91 -3.95 1.55 -5.55
C ALA A 91 -2.73 0.98 -4.83
N ARG A 92 -1.75 0.47 -5.58
CA ARG A 92 -0.54 -0.15 -5.03
C ARG A 92 0.69 0.62 -5.49
N GLY A 93 1.68 0.73 -4.61
CA GLY A 93 2.78 1.66 -4.79
C GLY A 93 4.01 1.33 -3.98
N MET A 94 5.15 1.79 -4.47
CA MET A 94 6.44 1.82 -3.79
C MET A 94 6.88 3.26 -3.88
N ILE A 95 7.09 3.83 -2.71
CA ILE A 95 7.46 5.22 -2.53
C ILE A 95 8.89 5.19 -2.05
N ASP A 96 9.79 5.71 -2.90
CA ASP A 96 11.15 6.01 -2.49
C ASP A 96 11.11 7.23 -1.56
N MET A 97 11.34 6.98 -0.28
CA MET A 97 11.31 7.97 0.78
C MET A 97 12.71 8.54 1.06
N SER A 98 13.77 7.98 0.44
CA SER A 98 15.17 8.40 0.65
C SER A 98 15.43 9.87 0.30
N LYS A 99 14.56 10.48 -0.52
CA LYS A 99 14.66 11.89 -0.95
C LYS A 99 13.58 12.79 -0.35
N GLY A 100 12.66 12.24 0.45
CA GLY A 100 11.35 12.85 0.70
C GLY A 100 11.15 13.48 2.09
N SER A 101 11.66 12.88 3.16
CA SER A 101 11.53 13.39 4.54
C SER A 101 12.18 12.39 5.50
N SER A 102 13.41 12.67 5.95
CA SER A 102 14.14 11.84 6.91
C SER A 102 13.50 11.79 8.30
N ASP A 103 12.56 12.70 8.57
CA ASP A 103 11.81 12.86 9.82
C ASP A 103 10.37 12.32 9.73
N ALA A 104 9.98 11.71 8.61
CA ALA A 104 8.66 11.11 8.48
C ALA A 104 8.51 9.87 9.35
N THR A 105 7.56 9.91 10.30
CA THR A 105 7.19 8.76 11.14
C THR A 105 5.84 8.17 10.74
N HIS A 106 4.99 8.94 10.05
CA HIS A 106 3.65 8.54 9.64
C HIS A 106 3.40 8.92 8.18
N MET A 107 2.50 8.20 7.53
CA MET A 107 2.04 8.44 6.17
C MET A 107 0.50 8.42 6.10
N ALA A 108 -0.07 9.29 5.28
CA ALA A 108 -1.50 9.30 4.96
C ALA A 108 -1.71 9.31 3.44
N ALA A 109 -2.72 8.58 2.98
CA ALA A 109 -3.11 8.56 1.57
C ALA A 109 -4.26 9.54 1.32
N CYS A 110 -4.16 10.33 0.25
CA CYS A 110 -5.18 11.26 -0.18
C CYS A 110 -5.81 10.78 -1.49
N PHE A 111 -7.12 10.55 -1.46
CA PHE A 111 -7.93 10.25 -2.64
C PHE A 111 -9.10 11.22 -2.70
N GLN A 112 -9.23 11.93 -3.82
CA GLN A 112 -10.30 12.93 -4.04
C GLN A 112 -10.44 13.96 -2.89
N GLY A 113 -9.31 14.42 -2.35
CA GLY A 113 -9.27 15.42 -1.27
C GLY A 113 -9.57 14.87 0.12
N ARG A 114 -9.73 13.56 0.29
CA ARG A 114 -9.96 12.90 1.58
C ARG A 114 -8.73 12.10 1.97
N TYR A 115 -8.27 12.31 3.20
CA TYR A 115 -7.14 11.59 3.77
C TYR A 115 -7.59 10.32 4.50
N SER A 116 -6.75 9.28 4.41
CA SER A 116 -6.80 8.12 5.30
C SER A 116 -6.38 8.54 6.70
N GLU A 117 -6.62 7.68 7.70
CA GLU A 117 -5.92 7.82 8.97
C GLU A 117 -4.40 7.71 8.73
N PRO A 118 -3.56 8.46 9.48
CA PRO A 118 -2.13 8.30 9.45
C PRO A 118 -1.72 6.88 9.88
N VAL A 119 -0.80 6.28 9.13
CA VAL A 119 -0.23 4.97 9.42
C VAL A 119 1.25 5.13 9.66
N GLU A 120 1.74 4.54 10.75
CA GLU A 120 3.16 4.56 11.11
C GLU A 120 4.02 3.92 10.01
N ILE A 121 5.07 4.63 9.61
CA ILE A 121 6.10 4.15 8.69
C ILE A 121 7.06 3.27 9.51
N PRO A 122 7.30 2.01 9.12
CA PRO A 122 8.25 1.17 9.83
C PRO A 122 9.64 1.79 9.87
N ALA A 123 10.20 1.95 11.07
CA ALA A 123 11.54 2.48 11.29
C ALA A 123 12.61 1.56 10.67
N GLU A 124 13.73 2.13 10.24
CA GLU A 124 14.90 1.33 9.87
C GLU A 124 15.42 0.57 11.10
N GLY A 125 15.37 -0.76 11.04
CA GLY A 125 16.00 -1.65 12.02
C GLY A 125 15.09 -2.27 13.08
N GLU A 126 13.80 -1.95 13.15
CA GLU A 126 12.87 -2.68 14.02
C GLU A 126 11.97 -3.64 13.22
N PRO A 127 12.24 -4.96 13.24
CA PRO A 127 11.21 -5.92 12.85
C PRO A 127 10.04 -5.70 13.81
N LYS A 128 8.90 -5.22 13.29
CA LYS A 128 7.68 -5.05 14.09
C LYS A 128 7.43 -6.34 14.88
N LYS A 129 7.35 -6.21 16.19
CA LYS A 129 7.02 -7.31 17.10
C LYS A 129 5.58 -7.72 16.86
N GLU A 130 5.38 -8.67 15.95
CA GLU A 130 4.08 -9.24 15.65
C GLU A 130 3.46 -9.87 16.90
N THR A 131 2.27 -9.40 17.25
CA THR A 131 1.34 -10.10 18.14
C THR A 131 1.07 -11.50 17.59
N SER A 132 1.38 -12.48 18.44
CA SER A 132 1.34 -13.90 18.20
C SER A 132 0.05 -14.40 17.54
N GLY A 133 0.24 -15.23 16.50
CA GLY A 133 -0.68 -16.33 16.19
C GLY A 133 -1.10 -16.39 14.73
N LYS A 134 -0.20 -16.86 13.84
CA LYS A 134 -0.54 -17.70 12.68
C LYS A 134 0.72 -18.14 11.94
N LYS A 135 0.65 -19.36 11.39
CA LYS A 135 1.69 -20.14 10.70
C LYS A 135 2.39 -19.29 9.65
N LYS A 136 3.71 -19.13 9.74
CA LYS A 136 4.44 -18.14 8.92
C LYS A 136 4.99 -18.75 7.64
N ALA A 137 4.39 -18.56 6.47
CA ALA A 137 5.06 -18.96 5.22
C ALA A 137 6.35 -18.13 4.97
N ARG A 138 7.38 -18.77 4.38
CA ARG A 138 8.67 -18.14 4.07
C ARG A 138 8.82 -17.78 2.59
N LEU A 139 9.52 -16.69 2.28
CA LEU A 139 9.82 -16.23 0.92
C LEU A 139 11.32 -16.28 0.61
N LYS A 140 11.68 -16.80 -0.57
CA LYS A 140 13.03 -16.76 -1.10
C LYS A 140 13.02 -16.38 -2.58
N VAL A 141 13.92 -15.49 -2.99
CA VAL A 141 14.06 -15.07 -4.40
C VAL A 141 15.50 -15.26 -4.86
N LEU A 142 15.68 -16.13 -5.85
CA LEU A 142 16.97 -16.53 -6.40
C LEU A 142 17.11 -16.04 -7.84
N PRO A 143 18.29 -15.53 -8.26
CA PRO A 143 18.54 -15.33 -9.68
C PRO A 143 18.58 -16.68 -10.40
N GLU A 144 18.04 -16.75 -11.62
CA GLU A 144 18.11 -17.94 -12.46
C GLU A 144 19.32 -17.83 -13.39
N GLY A 145 20.50 -18.27 -12.92
CA GLY A 145 21.71 -18.39 -13.76
C GLY A 145 22.26 -17.08 -14.33
N ASP A 146 23.20 -17.20 -15.27
CA ASP A 146 23.93 -16.06 -15.87
C ASP A 146 22.96 -15.04 -16.47
N GLN A 147 23.09 -13.79 -16.04
CA GLN A 147 22.31 -12.67 -16.54
C GLN A 147 22.77 -12.36 -17.97
N ASP A 148 21.96 -12.71 -18.97
CA ASP A 148 22.19 -12.24 -20.34
C ASP A 148 21.93 -10.73 -20.41
N SER A 149 22.99 -9.96 -20.17
CA SER A 149 22.97 -8.49 -20.11
C SER A 149 22.52 -7.83 -21.42
N MET A 150 22.58 -8.56 -22.53
CA MET A 150 22.21 -8.04 -23.85
C MET A 150 20.69 -7.88 -24.06
N ASP A 151 19.89 -8.66 -23.34
CA ASP A 151 18.48 -8.85 -23.68
C ASP A 151 17.51 -8.07 -22.79
N MET A 152 18.01 -7.28 -21.85
CA MET A 152 17.21 -6.50 -20.93
C MET A 152 16.22 -7.32 -20.07
N LYS A 153 16.55 -8.61 -19.84
CA LYS A 153 15.73 -9.62 -19.17
C LYS A 153 16.43 -10.16 -17.93
N TYR A 154 15.71 -10.23 -16.81
CA TYR A 154 16.19 -10.88 -15.60
C TYR A 154 15.26 -12.01 -15.20
N ALA A 155 15.77 -13.22 -15.31
CA ALA A 155 15.09 -14.39 -14.82
C ALA A 155 15.40 -14.64 -13.34
N MET A 156 14.37 -14.99 -12.58
CA MET A 156 14.46 -15.29 -11.18
C MET A 156 13.42 -16.33 -10.78
N GLU A 157 13.77 -17.05 -9.73
CA GLU A 157 12.94 -18.06 -9.13
C GLU A 157 12.41 -17.53 -7.79
N ILE A 158 11.09 -17.44 -7.69
CA ILE A 158 10.38 -17.08 -6.47
C ILE A 158 9.89 -18.36 -5.82
N LEU A 159 10.29 -18.56 -4.57
CA LEU A 159 9.99 -19.75 -3.79
C LEU A 159 9.24 -19.36 -2.53
N THR A 160 8.11 -20.03 -2.30
CA THR A 160 7.33 -19.91 -1.06
C THR A 160 7.31 -21.25 -0.33
N TYR A 161 7.64 -21.21 0.96
CA TYR A 161 7.73 -22.38 1.82
C TYR A 161 6.83 -22.24 3.04
N ASP A 162 6.62 -23.35 3.74
CA ASP A 162 6.11 -23.32 5.10
C ASP A 162 7.08 -22.61 6.07
N GLU A 163 6.64 -22.48 7.32
CA GLU A 163 7.37 -21.79 8.38
C GLU A 163 8.75 -22.32 8.68
N LYS A 164 8.96 -23.61 8.43
CA LYS A 164 10.26 -24.24 8.66
C LYS A 164 11.18 -24.08 7.45
N GLY A 165 10.66 -23.62 6.31
CA GLY A 165 11.38 -23.64 5.04
C GLY A 165 11.54 -25.05 4.49
N GLU A 166 10.73 -26.01 4.94
CA GLU A 166 10.89 -27.44 4.64
C GLU A 166 10.04 -27.86 3.44
N LYS A 167 8.80 -27.37 3.36
CA LYS A 167 7.86 -27.75 2.30
C LYS A 167 7.46 -26.55 1.47
N PRO A 168 7.47 -26.65 0.13
CA PRO A 168 6.92 -25.60 -0.72
C PRO A 168 5.40 -25.47 -0.49
N THR A 169 4.91 -24.23 -0.51
CA THR A 169 3.49 -23.91 -0.29
C THR A 169 3.01 -22.91 -1.33
N THR A 170 1.71 -22.89 -1.62
CA THR A 170 1.11 -21.76 -2.35
C THR A 170 1.37 -20.46 -1.60
N GLY A 171 1.47 -19.35 -2.33
CA GLY A 171 1.66 -18.04 -1.72
C GLY A 171 1.22 -16.90 -2.63
N VAL A 172 0.94 -15.75 -2.03
CA VAL A 172 0.69 -14.50 -2.76
C VAL A 172 1.88 -13.60 -2.49
N VAL A 173 2.58 -13.21 -3.56
CA VAL A 173 3.75 -12.35 -3.50
C VAL A 173 3.44 -11.05 -4.24
N GLU A 174 3.56 -9.93 -3.55
CA GLU A 174 3.46 -8.62 -4.16
C GLU A 174 4.82 -8.24 -4.74
N PHE A 175 4.82 -7.91 -6.03
CA PHE A 175 5.95 -7.39 -6.76
C PHE A 175 5.85 -5.87 -6.83
N ALA A 176 7.00 -5.21 -6.70
CA ALA A 176 7.17 -3.79 -6.85
C ALA A 176 8.46 -3.47 -7.62
N ALA A 177 8.44 -2.41 -8.43
CA ALA A 177 9.59 -1.94 -9.19
C ALA A 177 9.70 -0.40 -9.16
N SER A 178 10.93 0.11 -9.19
CA SER A 178 11.20 1.55 -9.30
C SER A 178 10.79 2.09 -10.68
N GLU A 179 10.92 1.26 -11.71
CA GLU A 179 10.53 1.55 -13.08
C GLU A 179 9.42 0.63 -13.59
N SER A 180 8.76 1.05 -14.67
CA SER A 180 7.75 0.23 -15.33
C SER A 180 8.42 -0.97 -16.00
N VAL A 181 7.91 -2.16 -15.74
CA VAL A 181 8.45 -3.41 -16.28
C VAL A 181 7.37 -4.24 -16.98
N THR A 182 7.83 -5.23 -17.74
CA THR A 182 7.01 -6.35 -18.19
C THR A 182 7.37 -7.59 -17.38
N LEU A 183 6.35 -8.29 -16.89
CA LEU A 183 6.48 -9.52 -16.11
C LEU A 183 6.03 -10.70 -16.95
N VAL A 184 6.87 -11.72 -17.04
CA VAL A 184 6.61 -12.95 -17.81
C VAL A 184 6.76 -14.16 -16.89
N ASN A 185 5.79 -15.07 -16.92
CA ASN A 185 5.95 -16.39 -16.34
C ASN A 185 6.76 -17.23 -17.32
N ARG A 186 8.05 -17.44 -17.01
CA ARG A 186 9.00 -18.10 -17.90
C ARG A 186 8.64 -19.57 -18.14
N ALA A 187 8.13 -20.25 -17.12
CA ALA A 187 7.75 -21.67 -17.23
C ALA A 187 6.58 -21.89 -18.21
N ALA A 188 5.63 -20.95 -18.22
CA ALA A 188 4.47 -20.99 -19.10
C ALA A 188 4.68 -20.24 -20.42
N ASN A 189 5.78 -19.48 -20.54
CA ASN A 189 6.02 -18.51 -21.60
C ASN A 189 4.84 -17.53 -21.82
N THR A 190 4.26 -17.04 -20.71
CA THR A 190 3.10 -16.14 -20.74
C THR A 190 3.40 -14.80 -20.11
N ILE A 191 2.95 -13.72 -20.76
CA ILE A 191 3.01 -12.38 -20.18
C ILE A 191 1.98 -12.31 -19.03
N LEU A 192 2.46 -12.00 -17.84
CA LEU A 192 1.63 -11.77 -16.66
C LEU A 192 1.11 -10.33 -16.63
N ALA A 193 1.99 -9.37 -16.94
CA ALA A 193 1.66 -7.95 -16.95
C ALA A 193 2.66 -7.14 -17.78
N THR A 194 2.24 -6.01 -18.33
CA THR A 194 3.09 -5.08 -19.09
C THR A 194 2.96 -3.67 -18.56
N ASN A 195 4.06 -2.90 -18.58
CA ASN A 195 4.11 -1.51 -18.13
C ASN A 195 3.56 -1.33 -16.69
N VAL A 196 3.98 -2.22 -15.80
CA VAL A 196 3.56 -2.21 -14.40
C VAL A 196 4.73 -1.85 -13.48
N LYS A 197 4.43 -1.12 -12.42
CA LYS A 197 5.34 -0.94 -11.27
C LYS A 197 4.94 -1.81 -10.08
N PHE A 198 3.72 -2.36 -10.10
CA PHE A 198 3.13 -3.19 -9.05
C PHE A 198 2.38 -4.35 -9.69
N PHE A 199 2.51 -5.53 -9.11
CA PHE A 199 1.72 -6.68 -9.54
C PHE A 199 1.61 -7.72 -8.44
N THR A 200 0.48 -8.41 -8.37
CA THR A 200 0.28 -9.53 -7.45
C THR A 200 0.61 -10.83 -8.17
N LEU A 201 1.64 -11.52 -7.71
CA LEU A 201 2.08 -12.81 -8.21
C LEU A 201 1.47 -13.92 -7.37
N ASN A 202 0.80 -14.87 -8.04
CA ASN A 202 0.32 -16.09 -7.40
C ASN A 202 1.36 -17.20 -7.58
N VAL A 203 1.91 -17.68 -6.48
CA VAL A 203 2.83 -18.82 -6.46
C VAL A 203 2.01 -20.10 -6.28
N GLY A 204 2.16 -21.00 -7.25
CA GLY A 204 1.34 -22.22 -7.37
C GLY A 204 1.58 -23.26 -6.27
N ALA A 205 0.87 -24.39 -6.36
CA ALA A 205 0.89 -25.44 -5.33
C ALA A 205 2.26 -26.09 -5.11
N ASN A 206 3.18 -25.95 -6.06
CA ASN A 206 4.57 -26.39 -5.95
C ASN A 206 5.50 -25.35 -5.27
N GLY A 207 4.94 -24.24 -4.78
CA GLY A 207 5.67 -23.17 -4.10
C GLY A 207 6.75 -22.51 -4.95
N ARG A 208 6.62 -22.57 -6.29
CA ARG A 208 7.63 -22.09 -7.23
C ARG A 208 7.00 -21.26 -8.35
N LEU A 209 7.59 -20.11 -8.65
CA LEU A 209 7.28 -19.29 -9.81
C LEU A 209 8.59 -18.86 -10.50
N LEU A 210 8.73 -19.20 -11.78
CA LEU A 210 9.81 -18.67 -12.62
C LEU A 210 9.34 -17.38 -13.27
N LEU A 211 9.90 -16.27 -12.80
CA LEU A 211 9.56 -14.93 -13.24
C LEU A 211 10.70 -14.37 -14.09
N GLU A 212 10.37 -13.83 -15.25
CA GLU A 212 11.26 -12.96 -16.01
C GLU A 212 10.74 -11.52 -15.91
N VAL A 213 11.64 -10.61 -15.53
CA VAL A 213 11.40 -9.17 -15.48
C VAL A 213 12.13 -8.52 -16.65
N GLN A 214 11.37 -7.88 -17.53
CA GLN A 214 11.91 -7.15 -18.67
C GLN A 214 11.79 -5.64 -18.42
N TYR A 215 12.88 -4.90 -18.54
CA TYR A 215 12.86 -3.45 -18.41
C TYR A 215 13.96 -2.78 -19.25
N SER A 216 13.67 -1.59 -19.78
CA SER A 216 14.59 -0.85 -20.64
C SER A 216 15.26 0.31 -19.89
N GLY A 217 16.23 -0.01 -19.03
CA GLY A 217 16.98 0.98 -18.25
C GLY A 217 18.35 0.43 -17.83
N LEU A 218 19.15 1.25 -17.15
CA LEU A 218 20.47 0.84 -16.63
C LEU A 218 20.39 0.15 -15.27
N GLU A 219 19.46 0.61 -14.42
CA GLU A 219 19.22 0.08 -13.09
C GLU A 219 17.71 0.06 -12.82
N CYS A 220 17.19 -1.04 -12.28
CA CYS A 220 15.84 -1.15 -11.76
C CYS A 220 15.85 -1.83 -10.40
N ARG A 221 15.34 -1.15 -9.38
CA ARG A 221 15.16 -1.72 -8.04
C ARG A 221 13.83 -2.41 -7.98
N ILE A 222 13.84 -3.68 -7.60
CA ILE A 222 12.64 -4.48 -7.45
C ILE A 222 12.55 -5.04 -6.03
N SER A 223 11.33 -5.25 -5.57
CA SER A 223 11.04 -5.85 -4.27
C SER A 223 9.92 -6.86 -4.37
N PHE A 224 10.05 -7.92 -3.59
CA PHE A 224 9.05 -8.96 -3.40
C PHE A 224 8.64 -8.99 -1.95
N ARG A 225 7.33 -9.01 -1.69
CA ARG A 225 6.74 -9.12 -0.35
C ARG A 225 5.75 -10.27 -0.29
N HIS A 226 5.92 -11.18 0.66
CA HIS A 226 4.91 -12.20 0.91
C HIS A 226 3.70 -11.58 1.61
N ALA A 227 2.51 -11.67 1.01
CA ALA A 227 1.33 -10.90 1.45
C ALA A 227 0.84 -11.26 2.86
N GLU A 228 1.10 -12.48 3.33
CA GLU A 228 0.65 -12.96 4.64
C GLU A 228 1.66 -12.74 5.77
N THR A 229 2.96 -12.74 5.44
CA THR A 229 4.04 -12.74 6.45
C THR A 229 4.90 -11.50 6.41
N ASP A 230 4.68 -10.61 5.44
CA ASP A 230 5.50 -9.43 5.18
C ASP A 230 7.00 -9.73 4.98
N GLU A 231 7.40 -11.00 4.79
CA GLU A 231 8.79 -11.35 4.46
C GLU A 231 9.15 -10.77 3.09
N ARG A 232 10.38 -10.27 2.99
CA ARG A 232 10.84 -9.50 1.82
C ARG A 232 12.08 -10.06 1.18
N ALA A 233 12.17 -9.82 -0.12
CA ALA A 233 13.40 -9.95 -0.88
C ALA A 233 13.54 -8.76 -1.83
N ASP A 234 14.58 -7.96 -1.64
CA ASP A 234 14.91 -6.83 -2.50
C ASP A 234 16.04 -7.20 -3.45
N LYS A 235 15.96 -6.74 -4.69
CA LYS A 235 16.99 -6.95 -5.72
C LYS A 235 17.21 -5.68 -6.51
N THR A 236 18.45 -5.46 -6.91
CA THR A 236 18.80 -4.45 -7.91
C THR A 236 19.14 -5.18 -9.18
N LEU A 237 18.39 -4.87 -10.23
CA LEU A 237 18.69 -5.30 -11.57
C LEU A 237 19.57 -4.21 -12.19
N ALA A 238 20.79 -4.53 -12.62
CA ALA A 238 21.71 -3.56 -13.20
C ALA A 238 22.37 -4.14 -14.46
N PHE A 239 22.37 -3.37 -15.55
CA PHE A 239 23.11 -3.69 -16.77
C PHE A 239 24.41 -2.90 -16.78
N LEU A 240 25.52 -3.63 -16.91
CA LEU A 240 26.87 -3.08 -17.09
C LEU A 240 27.21 -3.00 -18.57
#